data_AF-A0A2S7N4Y7-F1
#
_entry.id   AF-A0A2S7N4Y7-F1
#
_cell.length_a   1.000
_cell.length_b   1.000
_cell.length_c   1.000
_cell.angle_alpha   90.00
_cell.angle_beta   90.00
_cell.angle_gamma   90.00
#
_symmetry.space_group_name_H-M   'P 1'
#
loop_
_entity.id
_entity.type
_entity.pdbx_description
1 polymer ?
#
loop_
_entity_poly.entity_id
_entity_poly.type
_entity_poly.pdbx_seq_one_letter_code
_entity_poly.pdbx_strand_id
1 'polypeptide(L)' 'MHEKDPFIPFSLLNDENDESEELDEMEEFEEPISVYEAAEIWASHGKDEDYMFGYTEEELEDAL' A
#
# COMPACT_ATOMS: atom_id res chain seq x y z
N MET A 1 -20.20 -49.00 -2.94
CA MET A 1 -18.89 -48.43 -3.28
C MET A 1 -19.14 -46.94 -3.48
N HIS A 2 -18.82 -46.12 -2.50
CA HIS A 2 -18.80 -44.66 -2.64
C HIS A 2 -17.35 -44.27 -2.36
N GLU A 3 -16.64 -43.92 -3.42
CA GLU A 3 -15.33 -43.27 -3.33
C GLU A 3 -15.49 -42.02 -2.47
N LYS A 4 -14.63 -41.89 -1.47
CA LYS A 4 -14.61 -40.71 -0.61
C LYS A 4 -13.88 -39.63 -1.37
N ASP A 5 -14.54 -38.49 -1.54
CA ASP A 5 -13.94 -37.32 -2.19
C ASP A 5 -12.67 -36.88 -1.45
N PRO A 6 -11.61 -36.46 -2.17
CA PRO A 6 -10.38 -35.98 -1.55
C PRO A 6 -10.70 -34.76 -0.69
N PHE A 7 -10.21 -34.76 0.55
CA PHE A 7 -10.39 -33.65 1.46
C PHE A 7 -9.45 -32.52 1.05
N ILE A 8 -9.93 -31.67 0.13
CA ILE A 8 -9.22 -30.46 -0.24
C ILE A 8 -9.37 -29.49 0.93
N PRO A 9 -8.27 -29.02 1.56
CA PRO A 9 -8.39 -27.98 2.56
C PRO A 9 -9.05 -26.76 1.88
N PHE A 10 -9.89 -26.03 2.60
CA PHE A 10 -10.62 -24.87 2.06
C PHE A 10 -9.71 -23.83 1.36
N SER A 11 -8.41 -23.90 1.64
CA SER A 11 -7.34 -23.10 1.06
C SER A 11 -6.90 -23.48 -0.36
N LEU A 12 -7.47 -24.52 -0.99
CA LEU A 12 -7.00 -25.06 -2.30
C LEU A 12 -8.13 -25.30 -3.32
N LEU A 13 -9.37 -24.91 -3.02
CA LEU A 13 -10.54 -25.26 -3.85
C LEU A 13 -10.82 -24.29 -5.01
N ASN A 14 -9.96 -23.32 -5.30
CA ASN A 14 -10.24 -22.42 -6.41
C ASN A 14 -8.96 -21.91 -7.06
N ASP A 15 -8.25 -22.82 -7.70
CA ASP A 15 -7.26 -22.51 -8.71
C ASP A 15 -7.82 -23.00 -10.07
N GLU A 16 -7.57 -22.24 -11.14
CA GLU A 16 -7.88 -22.51 -12.56
C GLU A 16 -9.07 -21.75 -13.19
N ASN A 17 -8.99 -20.42 -13.19
CA ASN A 17 -9.05 -19.58 -14.41
C ASN A 17 -8.77 -18.12 -14.03
N ASP A 18 -7.48 -17.77 -14.03
CA ASP A 18 -6.84 -16.54 -14.55
C ASP A 18 -7.70 -15.26 -14.66
N GLU A 19 -7.21 -14.21 -14.01
CA GLU A 19 -7.84 -12.90 -13.73
C GLU A 19 -8.87 -12.90 -12.59
N SER A 20 -8.49 -13.48 -11.44
CA SER A 20 -8.72 -12.66 -10.24
C SER A 20 -7.81 -11.47 -10.42
N GLU A 21 -8.35 -10.33 -10.86
CA GLU A 21 -7.72 -9.07 -10.49
C GLU A 21 -7.73 -9.09 -8.96
N GLU A 22 -6.64 -9.61 -8.40
CA GLU A 22 -6.22 -9.30 -7.06
C GLU A 22 -6.20 -7.77 -7.07
N LEU A 23 -7.25 -7.17 -6.54
CA LEU A 23 -7.18 -5.83 -5.98
C LEU A 23 -6.28 -5.97 -4.74
N ASP A 24 -5.03 -6.26 -5.04
CA ASP A 24 -3.87 -6.29 -4.19
C ASP A 24 -3.60 -4.83 -3.93
N GLU A 25 -4.32 -4.29 -2.95
CA GLU A 25 -4.05 -3.05 -2.23
C GLU A 25 -5.30 -2.76 -1.40
N MET A 26 -5.38 -3.40 -0.23
CA MET A 26 -5.86 -2.64 0.93
C MET A 26 -4.81 -1.53 1.14
N GLU A 27 -4.87 -0.51 0.28
CA GLU A 27 -4.18 0.75 0.43
C GLU A 27 -4.59 1.23 1.82
N GLU A 28 -3.69 1.05 2.77
CA GLU A 28 -3.78 1.60 4.10
C GLU A 28 -3.97 3.09 3.88
N PHE A 29 -5.24 3.50 3.90
CA PHE A 29 -5.71 4.85 3.63
C PHE A 29 -5.33 5.71 4.84
N GLU A 30 -4.05 5.79 5.15
CA GLU A 30 -3.49 6.96 5.80
C GLU A 30 -3.79 8.09 4.82
N GLU A 31 -4.73 8.96 5.22
CA GLU A 31 -5.15 10.07 4.37
C GLU A 31 -3.89 10.76 3.81
N PRO A 32 -3.79 10.93 2.48
CA PRO A 32 -2.59 11.49 1.89
C PRO A 32 -2.36 12.88 2.48
N ILE A 33 -1.29 13.03 3.26
CA ILE A 33 -0.94 14.33 3.83
C ILE A 33 -0.60 15.29 2.69
N SER A 34 -1.05 16.54 2.80
CA SER A 34 -0.78 17.52 1.76
C SER A 34 0.70 17.90 1.70
N VAL A 35 1.19 18.38 0.56
CA VAL A 35 2.59 18.84 0.39
C VAL A 35 3.00 19.85 1.46
N TYR A 36 2.11 20.76 1.85
CA TYR A 36 2.37 21.75 2.91
C TYR A 36 2.58 21.10 4.27
N GLU A 37 1.76 20.10 4.60
CA GLU A 37 1.85 19.37 5.87
C GLU A 37 3.11 18.48 5.89
N ALA A 38 3.39 17.81 4.77
CA ALA A 38 4.63 17.07 4.58
C ALA A 38 5.86 17.98 4.72
N ALA A 39 5.83 19.19 4.14
CA ALA A 39 6.93 20.15 4.18
C ALA A 39 7.21 20.68 5.60
N GLU A 40 6.16 20.99 6.38
CA GLU A 40 6.31 21.41 7.78
C GLU A 40 6.91 20.28 8.64
N ILE A 41 6.46 19.03 8.45
CA ILE A 41 7.01 17.88 9.16
C ILE A 41 8.46 17.65 8.74
N TRP A 42 8.75 17.66 7.45
CA TRP A 42 10.10 17.50 6.88
C TRP A 42 11.07 18.56 7.41
N ALA A 43 10.68 19.84 7.39
CA ALA A 43 11.48 20.94 7.93
C ALA A 43 11.72 20.83 9.44
N SER A 44 10.71 20.37 10.19
CA SER A 44 10.81 20.14 11.64
C SER A 44 11.77 18.98 11.99
N HIS A 45 11.87 17.97 11.11
CA HIS A 45 12.78 16.83 11.26
C HIS A 45 14.17 17.07 10.66
N GLY A 46 14.47 18.28 10.19
CA GLY A 46 15.79 18.64 9.69
C GLY A 46 16.02 18.25 8.23
N LYS A 47 14.94 18.22 7.43
CA LYS A 47 14.95 17.86 6.01
C LYS A 47 15.40 16.43 5.74
N ASP A 48 14.91 15.50 6.55
CA ASP A 48 15.26 14.09 6.46
C ASP A 48 14.47 13.39 5.34
N GLU A 49 15.15 12.56 4.54
CA GLU A 49 14.57 11.83 3.41
C GLU A 49 13.44 10.87 3.81
N ASP A 50 13.50 10.34 5.04
CA ASP A 50 12.46 9.46 5.59
C ASP A 50 11.13 10.20 5.86
N TYR A 51 11.18 11.54 5.90
CA TYR A 51 10.01 12.40 6.13
C TYR A 51 9.60 13.17 4.88
N MET A 52 9.96 12.67 3.69
CA MET A 52 9.50 13.23 2.43
C MET A 52 8.09 12.79 2.06
N PHE A 53 7.53 11.77 2.71
CA PHE A 53 6.16 11.27 2.52
C PHE A 53 5.80 11.00 1.05
N GLY A 54 6.79 10.63 0.24
CA GLY A 54 6.62 10.37 -1.20
C GLY A 54 6.73 11.61 -2.11
N TYR A 55 6.94 12.79 -1.55
CA TYR A 55 7.22 14.02 -2.30
C TYR A 55 8.72 14.19 -2.56
N THR A 56 9.06 15.03 -3.52
CA THR A 56 10.46 15.40 -3.79
C THR A 56 10.91 16.56 -2.91
N GLU A 57 12.23 16.67 -2.69
CA GLU A 57 12.82 17.77 -1.93
C GLU A 57 12.41 19.13 -2.52
N GLU A 58 12.37 19.24 -3.85
CA GLU A 58 11.94 20.46 -4.56
C GLU A 58 10.47 20.84 -4.24
N GLU A 59 9.56 19.87 -4.20
CA GLU A 59 8.14 20.10 -3.87
C GLU A 59 7.96 20.54 -2.42
N LEU A 60 8.74 19.95 -1.50
CA LEU A 60 8.70 20.31 -0.08
C LEU A 60 9.34 21.68 0.16
N GLU A 61 10.41 22.03 -0.57
CA GLU A 61 11.03 23.37 -0.51
C GLU A 61 10.15 24.47 -1.10
N ASP A 62 9.41 24.21 -2.18
CA ASP A 62 8.45 25.18 -2.75
C ASP A 62 7.25 25.44 -1.81
N ALA A 63 6.95 24.48 -0.92
CA ALA A 63 5.85 24.57 0.04
C ALA A 63 6.20 25.25 1.38
N LEU A 64 7.48 25.55 1.65
CA LEU A 64 7.98 26.27 2.85
C LEU A 64 8.01 27.79 2.66
#